data_AF-A0A2E8CXX4-F1
#
_entry.id   AF-A0A2E8CXX4-F1
#
_cell.length_a   1.000
_cell.length_b   1.000
_cell.length_c   1.000
_cell.angle_alpha   90.00
_cell.angle_beta   90.00
_cell.angle_gamma   90.00
#
_symmetry.space_group_name_H-M   'P 1'
#
loop_
_entity.id
_entity.type
_entity.pdbx_description
1 polymer ?
#
loop_
_entity_poly.entity_id
_entity_poly.type
_entity_poly.pdbx_seq_one_letter_code
_entity_poly.pdbx_strand_id
1 'polypeptide(L)'
;MAKRIAVVVSQGQSQNPAKRGLEEDIVAALIMEPSVEVTVIPNLYDLKSDGTGMLALQGIKGNMIVLAWLYERGARWILDRNNIGGREGQTLIKMDDDDDDELDAVEEDKERVIDQREIPNRR
;
A
#
# COMPACT_ATOMS: atom_id res chain seq x y z
N MET A 1 -21.68 10.70 -15.50
CA MET A 1 -20.61 9.68 -15.63
C MET A 1 -20.56 8.90 -14.33
N ALA A 2 -20.60 7.57 -14.38
CA ALA A 2 -20.46 6.76 -13.17
C ALA A 2 -19.06 7.02 -12.58
N LYS A 3 -19.01 7.53 -11.35
CA LYS A 3 -17.76 7.87 -10.68
C LYS A 3 -17.10 6.56 -10.27
N ARG A 4 -16.11 6.11 -11.05
CA ARG A 4 -15.33 4.90 -10.72
C ARG A 4 -14.34 5.21 -9.62
N ILE A 5 -14.11 4.24 -8.73
CA ILE A 5 -13.08 4.34 -7.70
C ILE A 5 -11.81 3.62 -8.19
N ALA A 6 -10.66 4.28 -8.07
CA ALA A 6 -9.38 3.68 -8.39
C ALA A 6 -8.99 2.74 -7.25
N VAL A 7 -8.70 1.48 -7.60
CA VAL A 7 -8.16 0.47 -6.68
C VAL A 7 -6.80 0.05 -7.20
N VAL A 8 -5.78 0.26 -6.38
CA VAL A 8 -4.40 -0.07 -6.71
C VAL A 8 -4.00 -1.31 -5.93
N VAL A 9 -3.58 -2.36 -6.62
CA VAL A 9 -3.10 -3.61 -6.02
C VAL A 9 -1.59 -3.67 -6.15
N SER A 10 -0.90 -3.56 -5.04
CA SER A 10 0.54 -3.80 -4.95
C SER A 10 0.80 -5.29 -4.87
N GLN A 11 1.64 -5.81 -5.75
CA GLN A 11 2.04 -7.22 -5.74
C GLN A 11 2.87 -7.59 -4.51
N GLY A 12 2.68 -8.79 -3.98
CA GLY A 12 3.51 -9.33 -2.91
C GLY A 12 4.89 -9.76 -3.42
N GLN A 13 5.87 -9.83 -2.53
CA GLN A 13 7.19 -10.42 -2.84
C GLN A 13 7.23 -11.95 -2.65
N SER A 14 6.12 -12.55 -2.20
CA SER A 14 6.09 -13.95 -1.83
C SER A 14 6.11 -14.88 -3.04
N GLN A 15 6.94 -15.91 -2.97
CA GLN A 15 6.95 -17.00 -3.95
C GLN A 15 5.93 -18.10 -3.63
N ASN A 16 5.18 -17.99 -2.53
CA ASN A 16 4.21 -18.99 -2.12
C ASN A 16 3.01 -19.00 -3.09
N PRO A 17 2.69 -20.15 -3.74
CA PRO A 17 1.56 -20.26 -4.66
C PRO A 17 0.21 -19.88 -4.04
N ALA A 18 -0.01 -20.14 -2.75
CA ALA A 18 -1.26 -19.80 -2.08
C ALA A 18 -1.44 -18.28 -1.93
N LYS A 19 -0.36 -17.56 -1.57
CA LYS A 19 -0.38 -16.10 -1.45
C LYS A 19 -0.58 -15.43 -2.82
N ARG A 20 0.06 -15.96 -3.86
CA ARG A 20 -0.17 -15.49 -5.24
C ARG A 20 -1.58 -15.78 -5.75
N GLY A 21 -2.14 -16.96 -5.45
CA GLY A 21 -3.52 -17.27 -5.82
C GLY A 21 -4.51 -16.29 -5.21
N LEU A 22 -4.32 -15.93 -3.93
CA LEU A 22 -5.13 -14.90 -3.28
C LEU A 22 -5.01 -13.53 -3.97
N GLU A 23 -3.80 -13.11 -4.36
CA GLU A 23 -3.59 -11.88 -5.13
C GLU A 23 -4.33 -11.89 -6.47
N GLU A 24 -4.22 -12.99 -7.21
CA GLU A 24 -4.89 -13.18 -8.51
C GLU A 24 -6.42 -13.16 -8.35
N ASP A 25 -6.95 -13.82 -7.32
CA ASP A 25 -8.38 -13.86 -7.01
C ASP A 25 -8.92 -12.46 -6.68
N ILE A 26 -8.19 -11.67 -5.89
CA ILE A 26 -8.56 -10.28 -5.56
C ILE A 26 -8.61 -9.44 -6.84
N VAL A 27 -7.59 -9.52 -7.69
CA VAL A 27 -7.53 -8.77 -8.96
C VAL A 27 -8.67 -9.20 -9.88
N ALA A 28 -8.92 -10.50 -10.02
CA ALA A 28 -10.00 -11.03 -10.84
C ALA A 28 -11.37 -10.53 -10.38
N ALA A 29 -11.64 -10.55 -9.07
CA ALA A 29 -12.87 -10.05 -8.50
C ALA A 29 -13.06 -8.54 -8.77
N LEU A 30 -12.00 -7.73 -8.59
CA LEU A 30 -12.08 -6.29 -8.79
C LEU A 30 -12.26 -5.89 -10.26
N ILE A 31 -11.71 -6.65 -11.22
CA ILE A 31 -11.88 -6.41 -12.66
C ILE A 31 -13.34 -6.59 -13.09
N MET A 32 -14.07 -7.49 -12.42
CA MET A 32 -15.48 -7.77 -12.72
C MET A 32 -16.42 -6.68 -12.19
N GLU A 33 -15.93 -5.78 -11.33
CA GLU A 33 -16.73 -4.71 -10.72
C GLU A 33 -16.82 -3.47 -11.64
N PRO A 34 -18.00 -3.12 -12.19
CA PRO A 34 -18.15 -2.05 -13.18
C PRO A 34 -17.89 -0.63 -12.62
N SER A 35 -17.87 -0.50 -11.30
CA SER A 35 -17.64 0.75 -10.57
C SER A 35 -16.17 0.94 -10.13
N VAL A 36 -15.30 -0.01 -10.44
CA VAL A 36 -13.91 -0.02 -10.02
C VAL A 36 -12.98 0.11 -11.22
N GLU A 37 -11.88 0.84 -11.03
CA GLU A 37 -10.76 0.87 -11.97
C GLU A 37 -9.55 0.25 -11.28
N VAL A 38 -9.11 -0.91 -11.76
CA VAL A 38 -8.01 -1.68 -11.14
C VAL A 38 -6.69 -1.32 -11.80
N THR A 39 -5.70 -0.97 -10.98
CA THR A 39 -4.30 -0.79 -11.42
C THR A 39 -3.40 -1.72 -10.60
N VAL A 40 -2.58 -2.52 -11.27
CA VAL A 40 -1.60 -3.38 -10.60
C VAL A 40 -0.23 -2.72 -10.68
N ILE A 41 0.45 -2.62 -9.54
CA ILE A 41 1.80 -2.07 -9.41
C ILE A 41 2.75 -3.11 -8.81
N PRO A 42 4.07 -2.99 -9.03
CA PRO A 42 5.06 -3.75 -8.26
C PRO A 42 4.90 -3.53 -6.76
N ASN A 43 5.61 -4.31 -5.95
CA ASN A 43 5.54 -4.17 -4.50
C ASN A 43 5.78 -2.72 -4.07
N LEU A 44 4.89 -2.20 -3.22
CA LEU A 44 4.88 -0.82 -2.76
C LEU A 44 6.22 -0.42 -2.09
N TYR A 45 6.90 -1.36 -1.43
CA TYR A 45 8.20 -1.13 -0.78
C TYR A 45 9.34 -0.92 -1.78
N ASP A 46 9.25 -1.57 -2.94
CA ASP A 46 10.29 -1.53 -3.98
C ASP A 46 10.10 -0.35 -4.95
N LEU A 47 9.03 0.44 -4.78
CA LEU A 47 8.78 1.58 -5.65
C LEU A 47 9.82 2.67 -5.44
N LYS A 48 10.55 2.96 -6.51
CA LYS A 48 11.36 4.17 -6.62
C LYS A 48 10.48 5.38 -6.87
N SER A 49 10.93 6.55 -6.41
CA SER A 49 10.20 7.82 -6.59
C SER A 49 9.99 8.22 -8.04
N ASP A 50 10.87 7.78 -8.95
CA ASP A 50 10.82 7.97 -10.40
C ASP A 50 10.27 6.74 -11.16
N GLY A 51 9.86 5.70 -10.43
CA GLY A 51 9.39 4.44 -11.00
C GLY A 51 7.98 4.54 -11.60
N THR A 52 7.68 3.66 -12.55
CA THR A 52 6.38 3.58 -13.22
C THR A 52 5.21 3.34 -12.26
N GLY A 53 5.40 2.54 -11.21
CA GLY A 53 4.38 2.32 -10.18
C GLY A 53 4.05 3.60 -9.39
N MET A 54 5.06 4.44 -9.11
CA MET A 54 4.84 5.72 -8.45
C MET A 54 4.16 6.73 -9.37
N LEU A 55 4.55 6.76 -10.65
CA LEU A 55 3.88 7.58 -11.66
C LEU A 55 2.40 7.20 -11.82
N ALA A 56 2.07 5.90 -11.77
CA ALA A 56 0.69 5.43 -11.79
C ALA A 56 -0.10 5.94 -10.58
N LEU A 57 0.47 5.82 -9.37
CA LEU A 57 -0.13 6.33 -8.14
C LEU A 57 -0.38 7.85 -8.19
N GLN A 58 0.62 8.63 -8.62
CA GLN A 58 0.51 10.10 -8.72
C GLN A 58 -0.42 10.57 -9.85
N GLY A 59 -0.61 9.73 -10.87
CA GLY A 59 -1.50 9.98 -12.00
C GLY A 59 -2.97 9.94 -11.62
N ILE A 60 -3.34 9.17 -10.60
CA ILE A 60 -4.73 9.03 -10.16
C ILE A 60 -5.21 10.35 -9.52
N LYS A 61 -6.26 10.92 -10.11
CA LYS A 61 -6.88 12.16 -9.61
C LYS A 61 -8.08 11.82 -8.73
N GLY A 62 -7.92 12.01 -7.42
CA GLY A 62 -9.00 11.87 -6.44
C GLY A 62 -8.77 10.74 -5.45
N ASN A 63 -9.87 10.17 -4.95
CA ASN A 63 -9.81 9.11 -3.95
C ASN A 63 -9.38 7.79 -4.60
N MET A 64 -8.47 7.08 -3.95
CA MET A 64 -8.03 5.75 -4.33
C MET A 64 -8.00 4.83 -3.12
N ILE A 65 -8.11 3.53 -3.37
CA ILE A 65 -7.88 2.47 -2.37
C ILE A 65 -6.59 1.78 -2.77
N VAL A 66 -5.64 1.65 -1.85
CA VAL A 66 -4.38 0.95 -2.09
C VAL A 66 -4.39 -0.33 -1.25
N LEU A 67 -4.30 -1.48 -1.91
CA LEU A 67 -4.10 -2.78 -1.29
C LEU A 67 -2.61 -3.11 -1.36
N ALA A 68 -1.97 -3.34 -0.21
CA ALA A 68 -0.54 -3.61 -0.13
C ALA A 68 -0.23 -4.72 0.86
N TRP A 69 0.71 -5.59 0.49
CA TRP A 69 1.25 -6.66 1.33
C TRP A 69 2.41 -6.14 2.18
N LEU A 70 2.12 -5.13 3.00
CA LEU A 70 3.07 -4.49 3.91
C LEU A 70 2.37 -4.16 5.22
N TYR A 71 3.16 -4.02 6.29
CA TYR A 71 2.65 -3.45 7.54
C TYR A 71 2.04 -2.06 7.27
N GLU A 72 0.91 -1.80 7.94
CA GLU A 72 0.10 -0.58 7.76
C GLU A 72 0.93 0.69 7.90
N ARG A 73 1.85 0.72 8.86
CA ARG A 73 2.77 1.84 9.08
C ARG A 73 3.71 2.03 7.89
N GLY A 74 4.29 0.95 7.35
CA GLY A 74 5.22 0.98 6.23
C GLY A 74 4.55 1.50 4.96
N ALA A 75 3.39 0.96 4.61
CA ALA A 75 2.60 1.43 3.47
C ALA A 75 2.25 2.93 3.60
N ARG A 76 1.81 3.34 4.79
CA ARG A 76 1.47 4.75 5.07
C ARG A 76 2.67 5.68 4.93
N TRP A 77 3.84 5.29 5.43
CA TRP A 77 5.05 6.11 5.33
C TRP A 77 5.51 6.29 3.89
N ILE A 78 5.47 5.23 3.07
CA ILE A 78 5.86 5.30 1.66
C ILE A 78 4.93 6.24 0.89
N LEU A 79 3.62 6.08 1.07
CA LEU A 79 2.62 6.92 0.41
C LEU A 79 2.72 8.39 0.87
N ASP A 80 2.87 8.62 2.17
CA ASP A 80 3.00 9.97 2.75
C ASP A 80 4.25 10.69 2.23
N ARG A 81 5.37 9.97 2.10
CA ARG A 81 6.61 10.53 1.52
C ARG A 81 6.42 11.01 0.08
N ASN A 82 5.51 10.38 -0.66
CA ASN A 82 5.16 10.73 -2.04
C ASN A 82 3.91 11.64 -2.12
N ASN A 83 3.56 12.31 -1.01
CA ASN A 83 2.45 13.25 -0.92
C ASN A 83 1.06 12.61 -1.17
N ILE A 84 0.93 11.32 -0.91
CA ILE A 84 -0.32 10.56 -0.99
C ILE A 84 -0.80 10.32 0.45
N GLY A 85 -1.70 11.19 0.91
CA GLY A 85 -2.35 11.07 2.21
C GLY A 85 -3.52 10.09 2.18
N GLY A 86 -3.83 9.47 3.33
CA GLY A 86 -4.93 8.53 3.42
C GLY A 86 -5.26 8.10 4.85
N ARG A 87 -6.25 7.21 4.94
CA ARG A 87 -6.66 6.53 6.18
C ARG A 87 -6.49 5.03 5.99
N GLU A 88 -6.29 4.34 7.10
CA GLU A 88 -6.26 2.89 7.13
C GLU A 88 -7.63 2.31 6.81
N GLY A 89 -7.66 1.27 5.99
CA GLY A 89 -8.85 0.49 5.74
C GLY A 89 -8.91 -0.72 6.67
N GLN A 90 -10.11 -1.16 7.03
CA GLN A 90 -10.28 -2.40 7.77
C GLN A 90 -10.15 -3.58 6.80
N THR A 91 -9.39 -4.60 7.21
CA THR A 91 -9.26 -5.84 6.45
C THR A 91 -9.49 -7.04 7.36
N LEU A 92 -10.07 -8.11 6.82
CA LEU A 92 -10.21 -9.39 7.50
C LEU A 92 -8.95 -10.27 7.34
N ILE A 93 -8.03 -9.88 6.46
CA ILE A 93 -6.76 -10.57 6.24
C ILE A 93 -5.81 -10.12 7.34
N LYS A 94 -5.56 -11.01 8.30
CA LYS A 94 -4.59 -10.78 9.37
C LYS A 94 -3.33 -11.58 9.09
N MET A 95 -2.19 -11.01 9.44
CA MET A 95 -0.98 -11.81 9.60
C MET A 95 -1.17 -12.67 10.85
N ASP A 96 -0.79 -13.95 10.80
CA ASP A 96 -0.67 -14.75 12.01
C ASP A 96 0.53 -14.20 12.79
N ASP A 97 0.35 -13.95 14.10
CA ASP A 97 1.34 -13.33 14.99
C ASP A 97 2.64 -14.18 15.17
N ASP A 98 2.74 -15.36 14.54
CA ASP A 98 3.83 -16.33 14.72
C ASP A 98 5.03 -16.15 13.75
N ASP A 99 4.99 -15.18 12.82
CA ASP A 99 6.12 -14.82 11.94
C ASP A 99 6.90 -13.58 12.48
N ASP A 100 6.89 -13.35 13.80
CA ASP A 100 7.70 -12.33 14.48
C ASP A 100 9.14 -12.84 14.67
N ASP A 101 9.92 -12.83 13.58
CA ASP A 101 11.38 -12.86 13.71
C ASP A 101 11.81 -11.56 14.43
N GLU A 102 12.22 -11.70 15.68
CA GLU A 102 12.85 -10.68 16.55
C GLU A 102 13.84 -9.82 15.75
N LEU A 103 13.40 -8.62 15.35
CA LEU A 103 14.29 -7.54 14.97
C LEU A 103 14.59 -6.73 16.23
N ASP A 104 15.73 -7.03 16.86
CA ASP A 104 16.34 -6.18 17.89
C ASP A 104 16.46 -4.76 17.33
N ALA A 105 15.60 -3.87 17.84
CA ALA A 105 15.65 -2.45 17.56
C ALA A 105 16.90 -1.87 18.23
N VAL A 106 17.99 -1.76 17.47
CA VAL A 106 19.07 -0.84 17.81
C VAL A 106 18.55 0.58 17.68
N GLU A 107 18.20 1.20 18.81
CA GLU A 107 17.95 2.64 18.92
C GLU A 107 19.25 3.39 18.60
N GLU A 108 19.45 3.73 17.33
CA GLU A 108 20.38 4.78 16.95
C GLU A 108 19.67 6.15 17.07
N ASP A 109 20.26 7.06 17.84
CA ASP A 109 19.89 8.49 17.97
C ASP A 109 20.02 9.23 16.62
N LYS A 110 19.16 8.89 15.66
CA LYS A 110 19.01 9.61 14.40
C LYS A 110 17.77 10.48 14.49
N GLU A 111 17.95 11.75 14.14
CA GLU A 111 16.89 12.74 14.09
C GLU A 111 15.72 12.21 13.26
N ARG A 112 14.55 12.07 13.87
CA ARG A 112 13.44 11.34 13.26
C ARG A 112 12.83 12.24 12.21
N VAL A 113 12.67 11.71 10.98
CA VAL A 113 12.05 12.42 9.85
C VAL A 113 10.65 12.99 10.19
N ILE A 114 9.96 12.37 11.16
CA ILE A 114 8.66 12.84 11.66
C ILE A 114 8.71 14.22 12.34
N ASP A 115 9.85 14.61 12.90
CA ASP A 115 10.00 15.87 13.64
C ASP A 115 10.22 17.06 12.70
N GLN A 116 10.49 16.80 11.41
CA GLN A 116 10.77 17.80 10.39
C GLN A 116 9.56 18.13 9.51
N ARG A 117 8.37 17.55 9.76
CA ARG A 117 7.18 17.73 8.91
C ARG A 117 5.93 18.06 9.71
N GLU A 118 5.10 18.95 9.16
CA GLU A 118 3.75 19.18 9.68
C GLU A 118 2.90 17.92 9.47
N ILE A 119 2.55 17.27 10.59
CA ILE A 119 1.74 16.05 10.57
C ILE A 119 0.28 16.46 10.26
N PRO A 120 -0.31 15.99 9.15
CA PRO A 120 -1.71 16.29 8.85
C PRO A 120 -2.62 15.74 9.96
N ASN A 121 -3.62 16.51 10.38
CA ASN A 121 -4.58 16.09 11.40
C ASN A 121 -5.46 14.94 10.87
N ARG A 122 -5.34 13.76 11.47
CA ARG A 122 -5.91 12.49 10.99
C ARG A 122 -7.00 11.91 11.90
N ARG A 123 -7.64 12.75 12.75
CA ARG A 123 -8.83 12.35 13.51
C ARG A 123 -10.04 12.10 12.60
#